data_AF-A0A2V9CD42-F1
#
_entry.id   AF-A0A2V9CD42-F1
#
_cell.length_a   1.000
_cell.length_b   1.000
_cell.length_c   1.000
_cell.angle_alpha   90.00
_cell.angle_beta   90.00
_cell.angle_gamma   90.00
#
_symmetry.space_group_name_H-M   'P 1'
#
loop_
_entity.id
_entity.type
_entity.pdbx_description
1 polymer ?
#
loop_
_entity_poly.entity_id
_entity_poly.type
_entity_poly.pdbx_seq_one_letter_code
_entity_poly.pdbx_strand_id
1 'polypeptide(L)'
;MGYDYSVPRKTLKGTVSQFTWQNPHTLLLLDVKDEKGNVVVWTMELNNPGNLVELGWTHSSLKPGDEITVTFNPAKSKPNGICVDVLFADGRKLHSSQGCVQGTLKSFDELRQLDK
;
A
#
# COMPACT_ATOMS: atom_id res chain seq x y z
N MET A 1 13.53 3.22 12.41
CA MET A 1 12.13 2.85 12.71
C MET A 1 12.10 1.35 12.97
N GLY A 2 11.56 0.89 14.10
CA GLY A 2 11.45 -0.53 14.42
C GLY A 2 10.16 -1.10 13.85
N TYR A 3 10.26 -1.97 12.86
CA TYR A 3 9.12 -2.68 12.28
C TYR A 3 8.97 -4.04 12.98
N ASP A 4 7.73 -4.39 13.32
CA ASP A 4 7.43 -5.60 14.07
C ASP A 4 6.75 -6.61 13.17
N TYR A 5 7.52 -7.59 12.71
CA TYR A 5 7.05 -8.67 11.86
C TYR A 5 6.14 -9.68 12.61
N SER A 6 5.92 -9.51 13.92
CA SER A 6 4.89 -10.26 14.66
C SER A 6 3.48 -9.65 14.51
N VAL A 7 3.39 -8.43 14.00
CA VAL A 7 2.10 -7.78 13.72
C VAL A 7 1.58 -8.29 12.36
N PRO A 8 0.35 -8.84 12.30
CA PRO A 8 -0.25 -9.21 11.03
C PRO A 8 -0.30 -8.02 10.08
N ARG A 9 -0.03 -8.27 8.80
CA ARG A 9 -0.21 -7.28 7.74
C ARG A 9 -1.61 -6.69 7.82
N LYS A 10 -1.72 -5.38 7.58
CA LYS A 10 -3.00 -4.70 7.45
C LYS A 10 -3.32 -4.53 5.97
N THR A 11 -4.60 -4.65 5.65
CA THR A 11 -5.14 -4.31 4.35
C THR A 11 -6.03 -3.08 4.50
N LEU A 12 -5.80 -2.06 3.69
CA LEU A 12 -6.61 -0.85 3.67
C LEU A 12 -7.06 -0.55 2.24
N LYS A 13 -8.31 -0.14 2.10
CA LYS A 13 -8.82 0.47 0.87
C LYS A 13 -8.81 1.98 1.03
N GLY A 14 -8.34 2.69 0.01
CA GLY A 14 -8.34 4.14 0.03
C GLY A 14 -8.12 4.75 -1.33
N THR A 15 -8.02 6.08 -1.34
CA THR A 15 -7.74 6.89 -2.52
C THR A 15 -6.34 7.45 -2.43
N VAL A 16 -5.54 7.31 -3.49
CA VAL A 16 -4.20 7.89 -3.55
C VAL A 16 -4.32 9.41 -3.44
N SER A 17 -3.65 10.01 -2.46
CA SER A 17 -3.53 11.47 -2.36
C SER A 17 -2.20 11.96 -2.93
N GLN A 18 -1.12 11.18 -2.79
CA GLN A 18 0.18 11.49 -3.38
C GLN A 18 1.00 10.24 -3.66
N PHE A 19 1.73 10.26 -4.79
CA PHE A 19 2.76 9.27 -5.09
C PHE A 19 4.07 9.98 -5.44
N THR A 20 5.07 9.82 -4.58
CA THR A 20 6.38 10.47 -4.72
C THR A 20 7.40 9.46 -5.21
N TRP A 21 7.75 9.55 -6.49
CA TRP A 21 8.75 8.71 -7.13
C TRP A 21 10.15 9.30 -6.98
N GLN A 22 10.79 9.06 -5.83
CA GLN A 22 12.10 9.60 -5.48
C GLN A 22 13.02 8.52 -4.90
N ASN A 23 14.32 8.76 -4.98
CA ASN A 23 15.38 7.94 -4.39
C ASN A 23 15.87 8.65 -3.10
N PRO A 24 16.01 8.00 -1.92
CA PRO A 24 16.14 6.56 -1.70
C PRO A 24 14.84 5.75 -1.58
N HIS A 25 13.68 6.39 -1.34
CA HIS A 25 12.42 5.68 -1.15
C HIS A 25 11.27 6.36 -1.87
N THR A 26 10.48 5.54 -2.58
CA THR A 26 9.20 5.98 -3.11
C THR A 26 8.17 6.01 -1.98
N LEU A 27 7.35 7.07 -1.93
CA LEU A 27 6.31 7.22 -0.91
C LEU A 27 4.92 7.25 -1.54
N LEU A 28 3.96 6.62 -0.89
CA LEU A 28 2.54 6.65 -1.23
C LEU A 28 1.76 7.20 -0.03
N LEU A 29 1.00 8.28 -0.23
CA LEU A 29 0.00 8.75 0.72
C LEU A 29 -1.37 8.28 0.26
N LEU A 30 -2.11 7.66 1.18
CA LEU A 30 -3.41 7.07 0.94
C LEU A 30 -4.43 7.62 1.91
N ASP A 31 -5.50 8.20 1.39
CA ASP A 31 -6.63 8.68 2.17
C ASP A 31 -7.58 7.51 2.43
N VAL A 32 -7.75 7.15 3.70
CA VAL A 32 -8.57 6.01 4.14
C VAL A 32 -9.69 6.53 5.03
N LYS A 33 -10.93 6.15 4.74
CA LYS A 33 -12.08 6.47 5.60
C LYS A 33 -12.14 5.47 6.76
N ASP A 34 -12.23 5.99 7.98
CA ASP A 34 -12.52 5.18 9.16
C ASP A 34 -14.02 4.82 9.25
N GLU A 35 -14.38 4.00 10.23
CA GLU A 35 -15.77 3.59 10.49
C GLU A 35 -16.71 4.77 10.79
N LYS A 36 -16.17 5.91 11.22
CA LYS A 36 -16.90 7.14 11.54
C LYS A 36 -16.97 8.10 10.34
N GLY A 37 -16.40 7.71 9.20
CA GLY A 37 -16.33 8.51 7.98
C GLY A 37 -15.24 9.58 7.98
N ASN A 38 -14.37 9.64 9.00
CA ASN A 38 -13.23 10.56 9.00
C ASN A 38 -12.15 10.04 8.06
N VAL A 39 -11.45 10.96 7.41
CA VAL A 39 -10.31 10.61 6.56
C VAL A 39 -9.03 10.58 7.41
N VAL A 40 -8.35 9.45 7.39
CA VAL A 40 -7.01 9.25 7.95
C VAL A 40 -6.04 9.08 6.79
N VAL A 41 -5.00 9.91 6.76
CA VAL A 41 -3.92 9.80 5.76
C VAL A 41 -2.90 8.78 6.25
N TRP A 42 -2.66 7.77 5.42
CA TRP A 42 -1.67 6.73 5.65
C TRP A 42 -0.44 6.94 4.76
N THR A 43 0.76 6.92 5.35
CA THR A 43 2.02 6.99 4.60
C THR A 43 2.64 5.62 4.44
N MET A 44 2.78 5.18 3.20
CA MET A 44 3.37 3.91 2.82
C MET A 44 4.73 4.16 2.18
N GLU A 45 5.77 3.54 2.74
CA GLU A 45 7.11 3.58 2.17
C GLU A 45 7.35 2.33 1.32
N LEU A 46 7.77 2.56 0.07
CA LEU A 46 8.12 1.52 -0.90
C LEU A 46 9.64 1.47 -1.09
N ASN A 47 10.09 0.54 -1.91
CA ASN A 47 11.50 0.41 -2.28
C ASN A 47 11.98 1.63 -3.08
N ASN A 48 13.29 1.68 -3.36
CA ASN A 48 13.83 2.69 -4.25
C ASN A 48 13.29 2.51 -5.69
N PRO A 49 13.22 3.59 -6.49
CA PRO A 49 12.74 3.54 -7.87
C PRO A 49 13.38 2.46 -8.75
N GLY A 50 14.71 2.24 -8.61
CA GLY A 50 15.44 1.26 -9.41
C GLY A 50 14.90 -0.15 -9.20
N ASN A 51 14.80 -0.57 -7.94
CA ASN A 51 14.19 -1.86 -7.59
C ASN A 51 12.73 -1.93 -8.01
N LEU A 52 11.96 -0.86 -7.86
CA LEU A 52 10.54 -0.86 -8.23
C LEU A 52 10.32 -1.03 -9.75
N VAL A 53 11.19 -0.47 -10.60
CA VAL A 53 11.12 -0.69 -12.06
C VAL A 53 11.25 -2.16 -12.42
N GLU A 54 12.16 -2.89 -11.77
CA GLU A 54 12.32 -4.34 -11.99
C GLU A 54 11.07 -5.14 -11.59
N LEU A 55 10.21 -4.57 -10.73
CA LEU A 55 8.95 -5.15 -10.27
C LEU A 55 7.74 -4.64 -11.06
N GLY A 56 7.96 -3.95 -12.19
CA GLY A 56 6.90 -3.46 -13.06
C GLY A 56 6.26 -2.13 -12.64
N TRP A 57 6.84 -1.44 -11.66
CA TRP A 57 6.41 -0.08 -11.33
C TRP A 57 6.98 0.95 -12.29
N THR A 58 6.28 2.07 -12.39
CA THR A 58 6.71 3.27 -13.09
C THR A 58 6.37 4.48 -12.23
N HIS A 59 6.97 5.63 -12.52
CA HIS A 59 6.61 6.90 -11.89
C HIS A 59 5.12 7.27 -12.04
N SER A 60 4.44 6.67 -13.02
CA SER A 60 3.02 6.88 -13.31
C SER A 60 2.11 5.72 -12.87
N SER A 61 2.64 4.73 -12.16
CA SER A 61 1.86 3.56 -11.73
C SER A 61 0.71 3.92 -10.80
N LEU A 62 0.83 5.01 -10.04
CA LEU A 62 -0.21 5.56 -9.19
C LEU A 62 -0.33 7.06 -9.45
N LYS A 63 -1.56 7.57 -9.38
CA LYS A 63 -1.89 8.98 -9.52
C LYS A 63 -2.87 9.39 -8.43
N PRO A 64 -2.84 10.67 -7.99
CA PRO A 64 -3.88 11.19 -7.10
C PRO A 64 -5.29 10.91 -7.67
N GLY A 65 -6.17 10.38 -6.82
CA GLY A 65 -7.52 9.97 -7.20
C GLY A 65 -7.69 8.49 -7.52
N ASP A 66 -6.61 7.72 -7.72
CA ASP A 66 -6.72 6.27 -7.92
C ASP A 66 -7.29 5.59 -6.67
N GLU A 67 -8.31 4.75 -6.85
CA GLU A 67 -8.78 3.85 -5.79
C GLU A 67 -7.99 2.55 -5.81
N ILE A 68 -7.36 2.23 -4.68
CA ILE A 68 -6.53 1.04 -4.54
C ILE A 68 -6.78 0.34 -3.21
N THR A 69 -6.37 -0.91 -3.16
CA THR A 69 -6.23 -1.66 -1.91
C THR A 69 -4.75 -1.95 -1.68
N VAL A 70 -4.27 -1.58 -0.49
CA VAL A 70 -2.89 -1.80 -0.07
C VAL A 70 -2.83 -2.83 1.03
N THR A 71 -1.89 -3.76 0.94
CA THR A 71 -1.52 -4.67 2.04
C THR A 71 -0.09 -4.35 2.47
N PHE A 72 0.13 -4.15 3.76
CA PHE A 72 1.42 -3.64 4.27
C PHE A 72 1.68 -4.06 5.71
N ASN A 73 2.94 -3.93 6.15
CA ASN A 73 3.34 -4.07 7.54
C ASN A 73 3.21 -2.70 8.24
N PRO A 74 2.27 -2.53 9.18
CA PRO A 74 2.05 -1.24 9.85
C PRO A 74 3.14 -0.94 10.89
N ALA A 75 3.41 0.33 11.12
CA ALA A 75 4.11 0.76 12.33
C ALA A 75 3.22 0.60 13.57
N LYS A 76 3.85 0.59 14.76
CA LYS A 76 3.15 0.36 16.03
C LYS A 76 2.20 1.49 16.43
N SER A 77 2.52 2.74 16.10
CA SER A 77 1.88 3.90 16.74
C SER A 77 1.48 5.03 15.80
N LYS A 78 1.80 4.95 14.51
CA LYS A 78 1.50 5.98 13.52
C LYS A 78 0.82 5.35 12.30
N PRO A 79 0.01 6.11 11.53
CA PRO A 79 -0.62 5.63 10.31
C PRO A 79 0.42 5.57 9.18
N ASN A 80 1.44 4.71 9.33
CA ASN A 80 2.44 4.46 8.32
C ASN A 80 2.82 2.98 8.27
N GLY A 81 3.44 2.58 7.16
CA GLY A 81 3.81 1.18 6.92
C GLY A 81 4.81 0.99 5.79
N ILE A 82 5.31 -0.24 5.69
CA ILE A 82 6.27 -0.71 4.67
C ILE A 82 5.80 -2.02 4.04
N CYS A 83 6.57 -2.59 3.11
CA CYS A 83 6.27 -3.89 2.50
C CYS A 83 4.90 -3.90 1.80
N VAL A 84 4.73 -2.99 0.84
CA VAL A 84 3.44 -2.65 0.24
C VAL A 84 3.18 -3.52 -0.99
N ASP A 85 2.06 -4.22 -0.97
CA ASP A 85 1.42 -4.79 -2.14
C ASP A 85 0.20 -3.93 -2.51
N VAL A 86 0.06 -3.59 -3.78
CA VAL A 86 -1.03 -2.78 -4.31
C VAL A 86 -1.88 -3.60 -5.26
N LEU A 87 -3.17 -3.65 -4.98
CA LEU A 87 -4.21 -4.15 -5.85
C LEU A 87 -5.00 -2.96 -6.41
N PHE A 88 -5.02 -2.87 -7.73
CA PHE A 88 -5.75 -1.87 -8.47
C PHE A 88 -7.20 -2.31 -8.69
N ALA A 89 -8.09 -1.34 -8.94
CA ALA A 89 -9.49 -1.62 -9.25
C ALA A 89 -9.68 -2.48 -10.52
N ASP A 90 -8.72 -2.44 -11.45
CA ASP A 90 -8.68 -3.27 -12.67
C ASP A 90 -8.20 -4.72 -12.42
N GLY A 91 -7.84 -5.06 -11.17
CA GLY A 91 -7.35 -6.37 -10.77
C GLY A 91 -5.83 -6.56 -10.90
N ARG A 92 -5.11 -5.60 -11.49
CA ARG A 92 -3.64 -5.62 -11.58
C ARG A 92 -3.02 -5.55 -10.19
N LYS A 93 -1.85 -6.15 -10.03
CA LYS A 93 -1.10 -6.20 -8.75
C LYS A 93 0.34 -5.77 -8.95
N LEU A 94 0.86 -4.98 -8.02
CA LEU A 94 2.27 -4.62 -7.93
C LEU A 94 2.76 -4.78 -6.48
N HIS A 95 3.99 -5.22 -6.29
CA HIS A 95 4.60 -5.40 -4.97
C HIS A 95 5.91 -4.61 -4.86
N SER A 96 6.33 -4.24 -3.64
CA SER A 96 7.57 -3.47 -3.42
C SER A 96 8.82 -4.32 -3.06
N SER A 97 8.71 -5.65 -3.11
CA SER A 97 9.77 -6.66 -2.81
C SER A 97 10.53 -6.53 -1.49
N GLN A 98 10.11 -5.67 -0.56
CA GLN A 98 10.78 -5.44 0.74
C GLN A 98 10.58 -6.62 1.73
N GLY A 99 10.74 -7.88 1.30
CA GLY A 99 10.54 -9.04 2.15
C GLY A 99 9.06 -9.35 2.45
N CYS A 100 8.12 -8.76 1.70
CA CYS A 100 6.73 -9.23 1.67
C CYS A 100 6.69 -10.57 0.93
N VAL A 101 7.14 -11.65 1.57
CA VAL A 101 7.00 -13.01 1.01
C VAL A 101 5.57 -13.49 1.25
N GLN A 102 5.03 -14.13 0.22
CA GLN A 102 3.64 -14.48 -0.11
C GLN A 102 2.71 -14.78 1.07
N GLY A 103 1.73 -13.90 1.25
CA GLY A 103 0.35 -14.34 1.37
C GLY A 103 -0.32 -13.91 0.07
N THR A 104 -1.11 -14.78 -0.56
CA THR A 104 -1.82 -14.40 -1.80
C THR A 104 -2.65 -13.17 -1.49
N LEU A 105 -2.37 -12.03 -2.17
CA LEU A 105 -3.33 -10.94 -2.17
C LEU A 105 -4.65 -11.52 -2.65
N LYS A 106 -5.63 -11.57 -1.76
CA LYS A 106 -6.99 -11.93 -2.13
C LYS A 106 -7.44 -11.00 -3.26
N SER A 107 -8.24 -11.52 -4.18
CA SER A 107 -8.85 -10.71 -5.23
C SER A 107 -9.63 -9.54 -4.62
N PHE A 108 -9.85 -8.49 -5.41
CA PHE A 108 -10.53 -7.29 -4.94
C PHE A 108 -11.94 -7.62 -4.44
N ASP A 109 -12.60 -8.57 -5.10
CA ASP A 109 -13.92 -9.06 -4.71
C ASP A 109 -13.91 -9.86 -3.42
N GLU A 110 -12.85 -10.61 -3.13
CA GLU A 110 -12.68 -11.29 -1.84
C GLU A 110 -12.36 -10.31 -0.70
N LEU A 111 -11.62 -9.22 -0.97
CA LEU A 111 -11.34 -8.19 0.03
C LEU A 111 -12.61 -7.40 0.38
N ARG A 112 -13.44 -7.05 -0.61
CA ARG A 112 -14.74 -6.40 -0.41
C ARG A 112 -15.70 -7.18 0.50
N GLN A 113 -15.57 -8.51 0.55
CA GLN A 113 -16.43 -9.36 1.38
C GLN A 113 -16.01 -9.40 2.85
N LEU A 114 -14.78 -8.99 3.17
CA LEU A 114 -14.26 -8.92 4.53
C LEU A 114 -14.58 -7.59 5.23
N ASP A 115 -14.98 -6.56 4.48
CA ASP A 115 -15.41 -5.25 5.00
C ASP A 115 -16.91 -5.24 5.41
N LYS A 116 -17.47 -6.39 5.81
CA LYS A 116 -18.87 -6.54 6.28
C LYS A 116 -18.94 -6.89 7.75
#